data_AF-A0A9P5NUE2-F1
#
_entry.id   AF-A0A9P5NUE2-F1
#
_cell.length_a   1.000
_cell.length_b   1.000
_cell.length_c   1.000
_cell.angle_alpha   90.00
_cell.angle_beta   90.00
_cell.angle_gamma   90.00
#
_symmetry.space_group_name_H-M   'P 1'
#
loop_
_entity.id
_entity.type
_entity.pdbx_description
1 polymer ?
#
loop_
_entity_poly.entity_id
_entity_poly.type
_entity_poly.pdbx_seq_one_letter_code
_entity_poly.pdbx_strand_id
1 'polypeptide(L)'
;MYDLPLDLSNLVKAIYDGPGFSNDSAEAFFNLSGVLRLATKYFVSQIRRQAIQILIKTWPTTLKGHDEMVEAALVSPPVDNLTYPYIHPLHALNLAREVNIHAIVPSALYFLSLYPLAGILQVDHPKLTLEHPSKPSSYLASSDILVYTLMFQHRLQVMEVFIREFCAQRSIHPVCGGEGTCAKGFSRLVSQLHRSWNLRTGPLYLILQSMQRVSNDLTMCGTCRDDFQHEASLLRQKTWDELPSIVQLPPWNEID
;
A
#
# COMPACT_ATOMS: atom_id res chain seq x y z
N MET A 1 -24.42 0.79 -24.01
CA MET A 1 -23.01 0.62 -23.59
C MET A 1 -22.52 -0.69 -24.18
N TYR A 2 -21.64 -0.63 -25.16
CA TYR A 2 -21.11 -1.80 -25.85
C TYR A 2 -19.91 -2.35 -25.12
N ASP A 3 -19.75 -3.67 -25.12
CA ASP A 3 -18.60 -4.35 -24.52
C ASP A 3 -17.44 -4.37 -25.50
N LEU A 4 -16.23 -4.16 -24.99
CA LEU A 4 -15.02 -4.25 -25.81
C LEU A 4 -14.85 -5.71 -26.26
N PRO A 5 -14.62 -5.97 -27.57
CA PRO A 5 -14.44 -7.34 -28.07
C PRO A 5 -13.33 -8.10 -27.34
N LEU A 6 -12.25 -7.41 -26.97
CA LEU A 6 -11.13 -7.97 -26.21
C LEU A 6 -11.58 -8.43 -24.82
N ASP A 7 -12.29 -7.58 -24.07
CA ASP A 7 -12.76 -7.89 -22.72
C ASP A 7 -13.75 -9.05 -22.74
N LEU A 8 -14.66 -9.07 -23.71
CA LEU A 8 -15.63 -10.15 -23.87
C LEU A 8 -14.94 -11.48 -24.18
N SER A 9 -13.96 -11.47 -25.08
CA SER A 9 -13.13 -12.65 -25.39
C SER A 9 -12.42 -13.17 -24.14
N ASN A 10 -11.80 -12.27 -23.36
CA ASN A 10 -11.12 -12.63 -22.12
C ASN A 10 -12.08 -13.17 -21.05
N LEU A 11 -13.29 -12.62 -20.92
CA LEU A 11 -14.30 -13.13 -20.00
C LEU A 11 -14.78 -14.53 -20.41
N VAL A 12 -15.07 -14.75 -21.69
CA VAL A 12 -15.51 -16.06 -22.19
C VAL A 12 -14.42 -17.11 -21.94
N LYS A 13 -13.15 -16.81 -22.24
CA LYS A 13 -12.03 -17.69 -21.89
C LYS A 13 -11.98 -17.98 -20.39
N ALA A 14 -12.12 -16.96 -19.53
CA ALA A 14 -12.12 -17.15 -18.09
C ALA A 14 -13.26 -18.04 -17.59
N ILE A 15 -14.43 -18.02 -18.25
CA ILE A 15 -15.57 -18.88 -17.91
C ILE A 15 -15.35 -20.35 -18.32
N TYR A 16 -14.78 -20.59 -19.50
CA TYR A 16 -14.62 -21.94 -20.04
C TYR A 16 -13.31 -22.62 -19.61
N ASP A 17 -12.20 -21.90 -19.66
CA ASP A 17 -10.85 -22.42 -19.42
C ASP A 17 -10.39 -22.17 -17.97
N GLY A 18 -11.12 -21.32 -17.23
CA GLY A 18 -10.75 -20.83 -15.92
C GLY A 18 -9.96 -19.50 -15.98
N PRO A 19 -9.87 -18.76 -14.86
CA PRO A 19 -9.22 -17.46 -14.80
C PRO A 19 -7.70 -17.56 -14.99
N GLY A 20 -7.18 -17.14 -16.14
CA GLY A 20 -5.74 -16.94 -16.39
C GLY A 20 -5.19 -15.63 -15.79
N PHE A 21 -5.66 -15.22 -14.61
CA PHE A 21 -5.29 -13.93 -14.02
C PHE A 21 -3.90 -13.97 -13.38
N SER A 22 -3.07 -12.97 -13.70
CA SER A 22 -1.80 -12.70 -13.03
C SER A 22 -1.66 -11.20 -12.73
N ASN A 23 -0.66 -10.83 -11.94
CA ASN A 23 -0.31 -9.43 -11.71
C ASN A 23 1.16 -9.14 -12.02
N ASP A 24 1.67 -9.84 -13.03
CA ASP A 24 3.10 -9.89 -13.36
C ASP A 24 3.49 -8.86 -14.42
N SER A 25 2.50 -8.15 -14.98
CA SER A 25 2.71 -7.07 -15.93
C SER A 25 1.53 -6.09 -15.90
N ALA A 26 1.72 -4.91 -16.51
CA ALA A 26 0.64 -3.94 -16.67
C ALA A 26 -0.47 -4.48 -17.60
N GLU A 27 -0.09 -5.22 -18.65
CA GLU A 27 -1.02 -5.87 -19.57
C GLU A 27 -1.93 -6.88 -18.84
N ALA A 28 -1.36 -7.70 -17.94
CA ALA A 28 -2.12 -8.64 -17.14
C ALA A 28 -3.18 -7.93 -16.27
N PHE A 29 -2.80 -6.81 -15.63
CA PHE A 29 -3.74 -6.00 -14.86
C PHE A 29 -4.84 -5.38 -15.73
N PHE A 30 -4.53 -4.88 -16.93
CA PHE A 30 -5.55 -4.30 -17.80
C PHE A 30 -6.52 -5.34 -18.36
N ASN A 31 -6.03 -6.52 -18.72
CA ASN A 31 -6.88 -7.65 -19.10
C ASN A 31 -7.79 -8.06 -17.93
N LEU A 32 -7.25 -8.15 -16.70
CA LEU A 32 -8.03 -8.39 -15.49
C LEU A 32 -9.08 -7.30 -15.27
N SER A 33 -8.74 -6.03 -15.50
CA SER A 33 -9.66 -4.89 -15.36
C SER A 33 -10.87 -5.03 -16.27
N GLY A 34 -10.65 -5.38 -17.53
CA GLY A 34 -11.71 -5.65 -18.51
C GLY A 34 -12.62 -6.79 -18.08
N VAL A 35 -12.04 -7.94 -17.71
CA VAL A 35 -12.80 -9.11 -17.26
C VAL A 35 -13.58 -8.81 -15.98
N LEU A 36 -12.98 -8.08 -15.03
CA LEU A 36 -13.63 -7.71 -13.77
C LEU A 36 -14.85 -6.80 -14.00
N ARG A 37 -14.77 -5.82 -14.91
CA ARG A 37 -15.92 -4.99 -15.29
C ARG A 37 -17.04 -5.83 -15.87
N LEU A 38 -16.75 -6.72 -16.82
CA LEU A 38 -17.78 -7.56 -17.43
C LEU A 38 -18.35 -8.59 -16.45
N ALA A 39 -17.51 -9.22 -15.62
CA ALA A 39 -17.95 -10.12 -14.58
C ALA A 39 -18.88 -9.42 -13.57
N THR A 40 -18.65 -8.12 -13.32
CA THR A 40 -19.53 -7.29 -12.50
C THR A 40 -20.84 -6.98 -13.21
N LYS A 41 -20.77 -6.52 -14.46
CA LYS A 41 -21.94 -6.18 -15.30
C LYS A 41 -22.87 -7.38 -15.50
N TYR A 42 -22.32 -8.57 -15.70
CA TYR A 42 -23.05 -9.80 -15.98
C TYR A 42 -23.21 -10.73 -14.77
N PHE A 43 -22.89 -10.26 -13.57
CA PHE A 43 -23.04 -11.03 -12.32
C PHE A 43 -22.35 -12.40 -12.32
N VAL A 44 -21.19 -12.50 -12.99
CA VAL A 44 -20.34 -13.70 -13.00
C VAL A 44 -19.53 -13.75 -11.69
N SER A 45 -20.22 -14.08 -10.60
CA SER A 45 -19.73 -13.94 -9.23
C SER A 45 -18.42 -14.69 -8.95
N GLN A 46 -18.25 -15.89 -9.52
CA GLN A 46 -17.03 -16.69 -9.34
C GLN A 46 -15.79 -15.97 -9.90
N ILE A 47 -15.89 -15.50 -11.15
CA ILE A 47 -14.81 -14.78 -11.83
C ILE A 47 -14.53 -13.44 -11.16
N ARG A 48 -15.58 -12.71 -10.76
CA ARG A 48 -15.43 -11.47 -9.98
C ARG A 48 -14.64 -11.71 -8.70
N ARG A 49 -15.01 -12.71 -7.90
CA ARG A 49 -14.31 -13.03 -6.64
C ARG A 49 -12.85 -13.39 -6.90
N GLN A 50 -12.55 -14.20 -7.91
CA GLN A 50 -11.19 -14.59 -8.26
C GLN A 50 -10.34 -13.39 -8.71
N ALA A 51 -10.89 -12.51 -9.55
CA ALA A 51 -10.21 -11.28 -9.95
C ALA A 51 -9.91 -10.35 -8.75
N ILE A 52 -10.85 -10.21 -7.82
CA ILE A 52 -10.65 -9.43 -6.58
C ILE A 52 -9.52 -10.03 -5.74
N GLN A 53 -9.47 -11.35 -5.60
CA GLN A 53 -8.38 -12.01 -4.86
C GLN A 53 -7.00 -11.75 -5.47
N ILE A 54 -6.91 -11.61 -6.80
CA ILE A 54 -5.65 -11.23 -7.46
C ILE A 54 -5.31 -9.76 -7.17
N LEU A 55 -6.28 -8.85 -7.17
CA LEU A 55 -6.06 -7.45 -6.79
C LEU A 55 -5.55 -7.33 -5.35
N ILE A 56 -6.13 -8.09 -4.41
CA ILE A 56 -5.74 -8.07 -2.98
C ILE A 56 -4.28 -8.49 -2.78
N LYS A 57 -3.68 -9.31 -3.64
CA LYS A 57 -2.25 -9.65 -3.54
C LYS A 57 -1.33 -8.43 -3.67
N THR A 58 -1.77 -7.39 -4.37
CA THR A 58 -0.98 -6.17 -4.63
C THR A 58 -1.54 -4.95 -3.91
N TRP A 59 -2.84 -4.95 -3.61
CA TRP A 59 -3.53 -3.93 -2.85
C TRP A 59 -4.11 -4.59 -1.58
N PRO A 60 -3.23 -4.93 -0.62
CA PRO A 60 -3.56 -5.84 0.48
C PRO A 60 -4.54 -5.23 1.47
N THR A 61 -5.24 -6.10 2.18
CA THR A 61 -6.13 -5.76 3.30
C THR A 61 -5.48 -6.02 4.67
N THR A 62 -4.28 -6.62 4.68
CA THR A 62 -3.55 -6.97 5.91
C THR A 62 -2.17 -6.33 5.91
N LEU A 63 -1.65 -6.01 7.11
CA LEU A 63 -0.31 -5.47 7.28
C LEU A 63 0.76 -6.43 6.75
N LYS A 64 0.56 -7.74 6.95
CA LYS A 64 1.45 -8.76 6.37
C LYS A 64 1.49 -8.68 4.84
N GLY A 65 0.33 -8.54 4.20
CA GLY A 65 0.25 -8.37 2.75
C GLY A 65 0.92 -7.07 2.28
N HIS A 66 0.85 -5.98 3.07
CA HIS A 66 1.62 -4.77 2.79
C HIS A 66 3.13 -5.05 2.79
N ASP A 67 3.62 -5.77 3.79
CA ASP A 67 5.04 -6.09 3.90
C ASP A 67 5.50 -7.00 2.74
N GLU A 68 4.70 -8.00 2.37
CA GLU A 68 4.92 -8.85 1.20
C GLU A 68 4.94 -8.04 -0.11
N MET A 69 4.04 -7.06 -0.27
CA MET A 69 3.99 -6.20 -1.46
C MET A 69 5.22 -5.29 -1.55
N VAL A 70 5.63 -4.68 -0.43
CA VAL A 70 6.82 -3.84 -0.38
C VAL A 70 8.08 -4.66 -0.64
N GLU A 71 8.18 -5.87 -0.09
CA GLU A 71 9.27 -6.80 -0.38
C GLU A 71 9.31 -7.15 -1.88
N ALA A 72 8.17 -7.50 -2.47
CA ALA A 72 8.07 -7.73 -3.91
C ALA A 72 8.52 -6.51 -4.74
N ALA A 73 8.23 -5.29 -4.29
CA ALA A 73 8.69 -4.07 -4.95
C ALA A 73 10.23 -3.89 -4.93
N LEU A 74 10.92 -4.50 -3.96
CA LEU A 74 12.37 -4.45 -3.83
C LEU A 74 13.09 -5.55 -4.61
N VAL A 75 12.48 -6.72 -4.76
CA VAL A 75 13.13 -7.91 -5.36
C VAL A 75 12.69 -8.19 -6.80
N SER A 76 11.49 -7.76 -7.20
CA SER A 76 10.95 -8.08 -8.52
C SER A 76 11.72 -7.36 -9.63
N PRO A 77 12.10 -8.07 -10.71
CA PRO A 77 12.74 -7.45 -11.85
C PRO A 77 11.78 -6.50 -12.56
N PRO A 78 12.31 -5.47 -13.25
CA PRO A 78 11.50 -4.63 -14.11
C PRO A 78 10.93 -5.45 -15.27
N VAL A 79 9.66 -5.18 -15.62
CA VAL A 79 8.96 -5.76 -16.77
C VAL A 79 8.51 -4.60 -17.63
N ASP A 80 8.84 -4.61 -18.93
CA ASP A 80 8.51 -3.51 -19.87
C ASP A 80 8.96 -2.12 -19.39
N ASN A 81 10.15 -2.04 -18.77
CA ASN A 81 10.70 -0.83 -18.14
C ASN A 81 9.89 -0.29 -16.94
N LEU A 82 8.98 -1.08 -16.37
CA LEU A 82 8.20 -0.75 -15.19
C LEU A 82 8.63 -1.57 -13.99
N THR A 83 8.69 -0.93 -12.82
CA THR A 83 8.94 -1.59 -11.54
C THR A 83 7.65 -2.06 -10.88
N TYR A 84 7.73 -3.06 -10.01
CA TYR A 84 6.59 -3.52 -9.21
C TYR A 84 6.15 -2.44 -8.19
N PRO A 85 4.84 -2.29 -7.88
CA PRO A 85 3.71 -2.88 -8.59
C PRO A 85 3.63 -2.32 -10.01
N TYR A 86 3.53 -3.18 -11.04
CA TYR A 86 3.68 -2.76 -12.45
C TYR A 86 2.64 -1.74 -12.92
N ILE A 87 1.60 -1.49 -12.12
CA ILE A 87 0.56 -0.49 -12.35
C ILE A 87 0.54 0.59 -11.26
N HIS A 88 0.05 1.77 -11.61
CA HIS A 88 -0.04 2.89 -10.69
C HIS A 88 -1.21 2.69 -9.70
N PRO A 89 -1.09 3.01 -8.40
CA PRO A 89 -2.18 2.86 -7.42
C PRO A 89 -3.49 3.57 -7.84
N LEU A 90 -3.38 4.65 -8.63
CA LEU A 90 -4.54 5.36 -9.18
C LEU A 90 -5.40 4.49 -10.10
N HIS A 91 -4.78 3.64 -10.94
CA HIS A 91 -5.54 2.73 -11.81
C HIS A 91 -6.30 1.68 -10.99
N ALA A 92 -5.69 1.17 -9.91
CA ALA A 92 -6.36 0.26 -8.99
C ALA A 92 -7.53 0.93 -8.27
N LEU A 93 -7.34 2.16 -7.77
CA LEU A 93 -8.40 2.95 -7.15
C LEU A 93 -9.58 3.18 -8.10
N ASN A 94 -9.30 3.67 -9.32
CA ASN A 94 -10.34 3.95 -10.29
C ASN A 94 -11.08 2.67 -10.73
N LEU A 95 -10.36 1.56 -10.92
CA LEU A 95 -11.01 0.27 -11.17
C LEU A 95 -11.92 -0.13 -10.01
N ALA A 96 -11.46 -0.02 -8.76
CA ALA A 96 -12.24 -0.34 -7.58
C ALA A 96 -13.55 0.47 -7.53
N ARG A 97 -13.49 1.76 -7.86
CA ARG A 97 -14.68 2.63 -7.97
C ARG A 97 -15.62 2.19 -9.09
N GLU A 98 -15.09 1.91 -10.28
CA GLU A 98 -15.87 1.49 -11.45
C GLU A 98 -16.67 0.20 -11.21
N VAL A 99 -16.10 -0.75 -10.46
CA VAL A 99 -16.72 -2.04 -10.18
C VAL A 99 -17.24 -2.19 -8.74
N ASN A 100 -17.32 -1.08 -8.00
CA ASN A 100 -17.84 -1.03 -6.63
C ASN A 100 -17.20 -2.08 -5.70
N ILE A 101 -15.85 -2.07 -5.62
CA ILE A 101 -15.07 -2.85 -4.65
C ILE A 101 -14.54 -1.89 -3.60
N HIS A 102 -14.78 -2.16 -2.32
CA HIS A 102 -14.28 -1.32 -1.23
C HIS A 102 -13.03 -1.91 -0.59
N ALA A 103 -12.88 -3.24 -0.60
CA ALA A 103 -11.79 -3.95 0.08
C ALA A 103 -10.38 -3.39 -0.20
N ILE A 104 -10.07 -3.02 -1.44
CA ILE A 104 -8.72 -2.55 -1.81
C ILE A 104 -8.54 -1.03 -1.72
N VAL A 105 -9.62 -0.27 -1.47
CA VAL A 105 -9.60 1.20 -1.52
C VAL A 105 -8.66 1.81 -0.48
N PRO A 106 -8.67 1.38 0.81
CA PRO A 106 -7.80 2.01 1.81
C PRO A 106 -6.31 1.81 1.49
N SER A 107 -5.91 0.61 1.07
CA SER A 107 -4.51 0.33 0.73
C SER A 107 -4.08 0.99 -0.57
N ALA A 108 -4.93 0.99 -1.62
CA ALA A 108 -4.67 1.73 -2.85
C ALA A 108 -4.49 3.23 -2.58
N LEU A 109 -5.33 3.84 -1.73
CA LEU A 109 -5.20 5.24 -1.33
C LEU A 109 -3.95 5.49 -0.47
N TYR A 110 -3.59 4.58 0.43
CA TYR A 110 -2.35 4.66 1.20
C TYR A 110 -1.12 4.70 0.26
N PHE A 111 -1.03 3.80 -0.71
CA PHE A 111 0.06 3.82 -1.70
C PHE A 111 0.00 5.03 -2.64
N LEU A 112 -1.20 5.46 -3.03
CA LEU A 112 -1.38 6.67 -3.83
C LEU A 112 -0.88 7.91 -3.07
N SER A 113 -1.06 7.96 -1.75
CA SER A 113 -0.59 9.07 -0.90
C SER A 113 0.94 9.21 -0.88
N LEU A 114 1.70 8.22 -1.37
CA LEU A 114 3.14 8.33 -1.56
C LEU A 114 3.50 9.20 -2.78
N TYR A 115 2.54 9.53 -3.64
CA TYR A 115 2.73 10.41 -4.81
C TYR A 115 2.20 11.80 -4.49
N PRO A 116 2.93 12.89 -4.81
CA PRO A 116 2.42 14.25 -4.62
C PRO A 116 1.17 14.52 -5.48
N LEU A 117 0.20 15.24 -4.92
CA LEU A 117 -1.06 15.55 -5.60
C LEU A 117 -0.85 16.24 -6.95
N ALA A 118 0.10 17.19 -7.03
CA ALA A 118 0.41 17.88 -8.28
C ALA A 118 0.81 16.92 -9.40
N GLY A 119 1.68 15.93 -9.11
CA GLY A 119 2.09 14.93 -10.09
C GLY A 119 0.94 13.99 -10.48
N ILE A 120 0.05 13.65 -9.55
CA ILE A 120 -1.15 12.86 -9.84
C ILE A 120 -2.08 13.62 -10.80
N LEU A 121 -2.35 14.91 -10.52
CA LEU A 121 -3.25 15.74 -11.34
C LEU A 121 -2.67 16.02 -12.73
N GLN A 122 -1.35 16.08 -12.86
CA GLN A 122 -0.64 16.27 -14.14
C GLN A 122 -0.43 14.97 -14.91
N VAL A 123 -0.80 13.81 -14.34
CA VAL A 123 -0.55 12.48 -14.94
C VAL A 123 0.96 12.25 -15.16
N ASP A 124 1.78 12.78 -14.27
CA ASP A 124 3.25 12.76 -14.35
C ASP A 124 3.82 11.44 -13.79
N HIS A 125 3.54 10.35 -14.49
CA HIS A 125 4.10 9.04 -14.17
C HIS A 125 4.07 8.07 -15.37
N PRO A 126 5.15 7.33 -15.68
CA PRO A 126 5.19 6.40 -16.81
C PRO A 126 4.08 5.33 -16.80
N LYS A 127 3.72 4.83 -15.61
CA LYS A 127 2.62 3.86 -15.44
C LYS A 127 1.24 4.43 -15.79
N LEU A 128 1.05 5.76 -15.77
CA LEU A 128 -0.23 6.40 -16.10
C LEU A 128 -0.41 6.67 -17.60
N THR A 129 0.69 6.70 -18.36
CA THR A 129 0.73 6.98 -19.80
C THR A 129 0.68 5.71 -20.66
N LEU A 130 0.56 4.53 -20.06
CA LEU A 130 0.39 3.27 -20.78
C LEU A 130 -0.90 3.30 -21.57
N GLU A 131 -0.94 2.72 -22.76
CA GLU A 131 -2.14 2.66 -23.59
C GLU A 131 -2.67 1.24 -23.66
N HIS A 132 -3.94 1.08 -23.29
CA HIS A 132 -4.65 -0.19 -23.36
C HIS A 132 -6.16 0.09 -23.41
N PRO A 133 -6.95 -0.60 -24.26
CA PRO A 133 -8.39 -0.34 -24.39
C PRO A 133 -9.17 -0.51 -23.09
N SER A 134 -8.73 -1.45 -22.24
CA SER A 134 -9.34 -1.76 -20.94
C SER A 134 -8.71 -1.01 -19.75
N LYS A 135 -7.85 -0.01 -20.00
CA LYS A 135 -7.18 0.78 -18.96
C LYS A 135 -8.20 1.60 -18.13
N PRO A 136 -8.18 1.54 -16.79
CA PRO A 136 -8.94 2.47 -15.95
C PRO A 136 -8.52 3.93 -16.18
N SER A 137 -9.35 4.89 -15.76
CA SER A 137 -8.98 6.32 -15.87
C SER A 137 -7.59 6.62 -15.26
N SER A 138 -6.79 7.43 -15.94
CA SER A 138 -5.51 7.95 -15.40
C SER A 138 -5.68 9.25 -14.59
N TYR A 139 -6.93 9.69 -14.37
CA TYR A 139 -7.25 10.92 -13.64
C TYR A 139 -7.90 10.60 -12.29
N LEU A 140 -7.52 11.37 -11.26
CA LEU A 140 -8.15 11.29 -9.94
C LEU A 140 -9.54 11.93 -9.99
N ALA A 141 -10.56 11.18 -9.57
CA ALA A 141 -11.91 11.72 -9.45
C ALA A 141 -11.95 12.83 -8.40
N SER A 142 -12.74 13.89 -8.64
CA SER A 142 -12.87 15.00 -7.69
C SER A 142 -13.40 14.55 -6.32
N SER A 143 -14.24 13.51 -6.29
CA SER A 143 -14.73 12.88 -5.06
C SER A 143 -13.62 12.23 -4.23
N ASP A 144 -12.53 11.77 -4.88
CA ASP A 144 -11.42 11.09 -4.21
C ASP A 144 -10.34 12.05 -3.72
N ILE A 145 -10.37 13.33 -4.11
CA ILE A 145 -9.39 14.35 -3.66
C ILE A 145 -9.44 14.51 -2.14
N LEU A 146 -10.63 14.53 -1.54
CA LEU A 146 -10.80 14.67 -0.10
C LEU A 146 -10.15 13.51 0.65
N VAL A 147 -10.52 12.27 0.31
CA VAL A 147 -9.99 11.07 0.99
C VAL A 147 -8.50 10.86 0.72
N TYR A 148 -8.00 11.19 -0.47
CA TYR A 148 -6.58 11.23 -0.76
C TYR A 148 -5.85 12.21 0.16
N THR A 149 -6.38 13.42 0.32
CA THR A 149 -5.74 14.47 1.13
C THR A 149 -5.71 14.08 2.60
N LEU A 150 -6.80 13.50 3.12
CA LEU A 150 -6.86 12.97 4.48
C LEU A 150 -5.82 11.86 4.70
N MET A 151 -5.71 10.92 3.76
CA MET A 151 -4.71 9.84 3.81
C MET A 151 -3.27 10.39 3.77
N PHE A 152 -3.02 11.35 2.88
CA PHE A 152 -1.73 12.03 2.77
C PHE A 152 -1.36 12.75 4.07
N GLN A 153 -2.29 13.49 4.66
CA GLN A 153 -2.08 14.18 5.93
C GLN A 153 -1.82 13.19 7.07
N HIS A 154 -2.67 12.16 7.20
CA HIS A 154 -2.52 11.13 8.23
C HIS A 154 -1.15 10.47 8.16
N ARG A 155 -0.68 10.13 6.94
CA ARG A 155 0.65 9.54 6.74
C ARG A 155 1.76 10.43 7.30
N LEU A 156 1.69 11.75 7.05
CA LEU A 156 2.68 12.70 7.57
C LEU A 156 2.58 12.86 9.09
N GLN A 157 1.38 12.82 9.65
CA GLN A 157 1.16 12.86 11.11
C GLN A 157 1.75 11.62 11.79
N VAL A 158 1.52 10.42 11.25
CA VAL A 158 2.12 9.18 11.78
C VAL A 158 3.65 9.25 11.74
N MET A 159 4.22 9.76 10.65
CA MET A 159 5.67 9.97 10.54
C MET A 159 6.20 10.93 11.61
N GLU A 160 5.50 12.04 11.83
CA GLU A 160 5.85 13.05 12.80
C GLU A 160 5.79 12.51 14.23
N VAL A 161 4.67 11.89 14.61
CA VAL A 161 4.46 11.23 15.91
C VAL A 161 5.48 10.13 16.14
N PHE A 162 5.75 9.28 15.14
CA PHE A 162 6.73 8.21 15.27
C PHE A 162 8.13 8.74 15.57
N ILE A 163 8.58 9.78 14.86
CA ILE A 163 9.94 10.30 15.03
C ILE A 163 10.04 11.14 16.32
N ARG A 164 9.10 12.06 16.56
CA ARG A 164 9.20 13.07 17.62
C ARG A 164 8.63 12.64 18.96
N GLU A 165 7.65 11.75 18.97
CA GLU A 165 7.05 11.26 20.22
C GLU A 165 7.59 9.86 20.50
N PHE A 166 7.31 8.89 19.62
CA PHE A 166 7.63 7.49 19.86
C PHE A 166 9.14 7.22 19.98
N CYS A 167 9.96 7.78 19.10
CA CYS A 167 11.42 7.55 19.12
C CYS A 167 12.16 8.53 20.03
N ALA A 168 11.82 9.83 19.99
CA ALA A 168 12.60 10.86 20.68
C ALA A 168 12.27 11.00 22.17
N GLN A 169 11.03 10.72 22.60
CA GLN A 169 10.62 10.82 24.00
C GLN A 169 10.71 9.47 24.73
N ARG A 170 11.30 8.44 24.10
CA ARG A 170 11.34 7.09 24.65
C ARG A 170 12.14 7.06 25.96
N SER A 171 11.49 6.63 27.03
CA SER A 171 12.15 6.33 28.30
C SER A 171 12.90 5.00 28.20
N ILE A 172 14.08 4.93 28.82
CA ILE A 172 14.82 3.67 28.92
C ILE A 172 14.03 2.70 29.83
N HIS A 173 13.97 1.42 29.45
CA HIS A 173 13.32 0.40 30.28
C HIS A 173 13.95 0.33 31.69
N PRO A 174 13.18 0.19 32.79
CA PRO A 174 13.71 0.25 34.16
C PRO A 174 14.83 -0.76 34.47
N VAL A 175 14.82 -1.92 33.79
CA VAL A 175 15.81 -3.01 33.94
C VAL A 175 16.95 -2.90 32.91
N CYS A 176 17.14 -1.74 32.29
CA CYS A 176 18.21 -1.55 31.31
C CYS A 176 19.60 -1.63 31.98
N GLY A 177 20.36 -2.68 31.66
CA GLY A 177 21.73 -2.87 32.15
C GLY A 177 22.79 -1.95 31.51
N GLY A 178 22.40 -1.02 30.65
CA GLY A 178 23.31 -0.07 30.00
C GLY A 178 23.01 1.37 30.42
N GLU A 179 23.71 1.87 31.44
CA GLU A 179 23.57 3.24 31.92
C GLU A 179 23.94 4.24 30.80
N GLY A 180 22.93 4.84 30.16
CA GLY A 180 23.07 5.91 29.15
C GLY A 180 23.42 5.47 27.72
N THR A 181 23.89 4.25 27.48
CA THR A 181 24.23 3.77 26.11
C THR A 181 22.99 3.60 25.24
N CYS A 182 21.90 3.03 25.78
CA CYS A 182 20.66 2.86 25.02
C CYS A 182 20.01 4.20 24.64
N ALA A 183 20.04 5.20 25.53
CA ALA A 183 19.56 6.56 25.22
C ALA A 183 20.34 7.20 24.06
N LYS A 184 21.67 7.03 24.03
CA LYS A 184 22.49 7.47 22.90
C LYS A 184 22.16 6.72 21.61
N GLY A 185 21.90 5.42 21.69
CA GLY A 185 21.43 4.59 20.56
C GLY A 185 20.12 5.13 19.96
N PHE A 186 19.12 5.41 20.80
CA PHE A 186 17.85 6.00 20.35
C PHE A 186 18.01 7.42 19.81
N SER A 187 18.86 8.25 20.41
CA SER A 187 19.16 9.59 19.89
C SER A 187 19.82 9.54 18.50
N ARG A 188 20.69 8.55 18.27
CA ARG A 188 21.28 8.27 16.96
C ARG A 188 20.22 7.82 15.95
N LEU A 189 19.30 6.92 16.35
CA LEU A 189 18.18 6.50 15.51
C LEU A 189 17.35 7.70 15.07
N VAL A 190 16.89 8.54 16.01
CA VAL A 190 16.10 9.75 15.73
C VAL A 190 16.82 10.68 14.74
N SER A 191 18.12 10.92 14.97
CA SER A 191 18.94 11.74 14.08
C SER A 191 19.03 11.18 12.66
N GLN A 192 19.10 9.86 12.51
CA GLN A 192 19.09 9.20 11.20
C GLN A 192 17.71 9.29 10.53
N LEU A 193 16.62 9.05 11.29
CA LEU A 193 15.25 9.09 10.76
C LEU A 193 14.91 10.47 10.22
N HIS A 194 15.24 11.54 10.95
CA HIS A 194 15.04 12.92 10.50
C HIS A 194 15.74 13.24 9.16
N ARG A 195 16.86 12.58 8.87
CA ARG A 195 17.65 12.81 7.64
C ARG A 195 17.21 11.92 6.48
N SER A 196 16.65 10.75 6.75
CA SER A 196 16.37 9.74 5.72
C SER A 196 14.98 9.84 5.11
N TRP A 197 14.00 10.38 5.83
CA TRP A 197 12.63 10.40 5.34
C TRP A 197 12.39 11.52 4.33
N ASN A 198 11.46 11.28 3.40
CA ASN A 198 10.99 12.24 2.42
C ASN A 198 9.49 12.02 2.16
N LEU A 199 8.88 12.83 1.29
CA LEU A 199 7.45 12.74 0.98
C LEU A 199 7.01 11.39 0.41
N ARG A 200 7.91 10.63 -0.23
CA ARG A 200 7.67 9.28 -0.77
C ARG A 200 7.79 8.18 0.28
N THR A 201 8.26 8.50 1.48
CA THR A 201 8.48 7.50 2.54
C THR A 201 7.16 7.10 3.17
N GLY A 202 6.86 5.80 3.19
CA GLY A 202 5.71 5.25 3.91
C GLY A 202 6.04 4.97 5.38
N PRO A 203 5.21 5.41 6.35
CA PRO A 203 5.46 5.23 7.77
C PRO A 203 5.57 3.76 8.15
N LEU A 204 4.71 2.90 7.62
CA LEU A 204 4.72 1.48 7.95
C LEU A 204 6.05 0.81 7.61
N TYR A 205 6.63 1.14 6.45
CA TYR A 205 7.93 0.63 6.05
C TYR A 205 9.07 1.30 6.83
N LEU A 206 8.98 2.60 7.12
CA LEU A 206 9.97 3.29 7.94
C LEU A 206 10.06 2.69 9.35
N ILE A 207 8.92 2.40 9.97
CA ILE A 207 8.88 1.79 11.31
C ILE A 207 9.52 0.39 11.25
N LEU A 208 9.22 -0.41 10.22
CA LEU A 208 9.86 -1.72 10.01
C LEU A 208 11.38 -1.62 9.85
N GLN A 209 11.87 -0.66 9.06
CA GLN A 209 13.30 -0.44 8.92
C GLN A 209 13.94 0.01 10.24
N SER A 210 13.24 0.83 11.02
CA SER A 210 13.70 1.28 12.33
C SER A 210 13.82 0.11 13.30
N MET A 211 12.82 -0.77 13.30
CA MET A 211 12.83 -2.03 14.04
C MET A 211 14.05 -2.89 13.67
N GLN A 212 14.32 -3.09 12.38
CA GLN A 212 15.49 -3.86 11.93
C GLN A 212 16.81 -3.20 12.37
N ARG A 213 16.93 -1.87 12.27
CA ARG A 213 18.12 -1.14 12.72
C ARG A 213 18.37 -1.30 14.21
N VAL A 214 17.34 -1.14 15.04
CA VAL A 214 17.43 -1.31 16.50
C VAL A 214 17.79 -2.75 16.86
N SER A 215 17.18 -3.73 16.19
CA SER A 215 17.50 -5.15 16.40
C SER A 215 18.98 -5.44 16.14
N ASN A 216 19.53 -4.87 15.08
CA ASN A 216 20.93 -5.07 14.67
C ASN A 216 21.94 -4.20 15.45
N ASP A 217 21.49 -3.25 16.28
CA ASP A 217 22.36 -2.38 17.06
C ASP A 217 22.82 -3.06 18.36
N LEU A 218 23.99 -3.70 18.30
CA LEU A 218 24.60 -4.37 19.44
C LEU A 218 25.04 -3.43 20.56
N THR A 219 25.04 -2.11 20.35
CA THR A 219 25.33 -1.15 21.42
C THR A 219 24.16 -0.98 22.39
N MET A 220 22.96 -1.43 22.00
CA MET A 220 21.76 -1.41 22.82
C MET A 220 21.56 -2.75 23.53
N CYS A 221 21.06 -2.70 24.77
CA CYS A 221 20.78 -3.93 25.52
C CYS A 221 19.59 -4.70 24.91
N GLY A 222 19.52 -6.01 25.17
CA GLY A 222 18.43 -6.88 24.66
C GLY A 222 17.05 -6.36 25.05
N THR A 223 16.86 -6.00 26.32
CA THR A 223 15.57 -5.53 26.84
C THR A 223 15.04 -4.29 26.13
N CYS A 224 15.88 -3.28 25.89
CA CYS A 224 15.46 -2.07 25.15
C CYS A 224 15.19 -2.37 23.67
N ARG A 225 15.87 -3.35 23.07
CA ARG A 225 15.60 -3.77 21.69
C ARG A 225 14.25 -4.48 21.61
N ASP A 226 14.00 -5.44 22.49
CA ASP A 226 12.76 -6.23 22.51
C ASP A 226 11.54 -5.36 22.80
N ASP A 227 11.65 -4.46 23.77
CA ASP A 227 10.63 -3.47 24.10
C ASP A 227 10.30 -2.56 22.89
N PHE A 228 11.33 -2.08 22.19
CA PHE A 228 11.14 -1.30 20.97
C PHE A 228 10.46 -2.13 19.86
N GLN A 229 10.87 -3.39 19.65
CA GLN A 229 10.23 -4.27 18.67
C GLN A 229 8.74 -4.43 18.97
N HIS A 230 8.40 -4.70 20.23
CA HIS A 230 7.03 -4.96 20.65
C HIS A 230 6.14 -3.74 20.43
N GLU A 231 6.52 -2.58 20.98
CA GLU A 231 5.72 -1.37 20.85
C GLU A 231 5.64 -0.86 19.41
N ALA A 232 6.74 -0.94 18.65
CA ALA A 232 6.75 -0.52 17.25
C ALA A 232 5.83 -1.42 16.41
N SER A 233 5.79 -2.72 16.69
CA SER A 233 4.86 -3.65 16.03
C SER A 233 3.41 -3.29 16.30
N LEU A 234 3.06 -2.96 17.55
CA LEU A 234 1.71 -2.51 17.93
C LEU A 234 1.33 -1.20 17.22
N LEU A 235 2.26 -0.24 17.16
CA LEU A 235 2.05 1.02 16.45
C LEU A 235 1.81 0.80 14.94
N ARG A 236 2.60 -0.07 14.30
CA ARG A 236 2.42 -0.42 12.88
C ARG A 236 1.05 -1.03 12.63
N GLN A 237 0.67 -2.00 13.47
CA GLN A 237 -0.62 -2.68 13.34
C GLN A 237 -1.78 -1.69 13.52
N LYS A 238 -1.74 -0.87 14.58
CA LYS A 238 -2.73 0.19 14.81
C LYS A 238 -2.83 1.14 13.61
N THR A 239 -1.70 1.61 13.08
CA THR A 239 -1.67 2.49 11.90
C THR A 239 -2.33 1.84 10.69
N TRP A 240 -2.11 0.54 10.47
CA TRP A 240 -2.75 -0.20 9.38
C TRP A 240 -4.27 -0.33 9.57
N ASP A 241 -4.71 -0.61 10.80
CA ASP A 241 -6.11 -0.83 11.13
C ASP A 241 -6.95 0.46 11.05
N GLU A 242 -6.31 1.64 11.17
CA GLU A 242 -6.96 2.94 11.02
C GLU A 242 -7.22 3.34 9.56
N LEU A 243 -6.54 2.72 8.58
CA LEU A 243 -6.64 3.11 7.17
C LEU A 243 -8.08 3.14 6.60
N PRO A 244 -8.94 2.12 6.87
CA PRO A 244 -10.32 2.14 6.38
C PRO A 244 -11.12 3.33 6.92
N SER A 245 -10.96 3.67 8.20
CA SER A 245 -11.69 4.76 8.83
C SER A 245 -11.36 6.12 8.21
N ILE A 246 -10.11 6.34 7.79
CA ILE A 246 -9.67 7.56 7.10
C ILE A 246 -10.44 7.76 5.78
N VAL A 247 -10.74 6.67 5.09
CA VAL A 247 -11.46 6.67 3.81
C VAL A 247 -12.97 6.44 4.00
N GLN A 248 -13.47 6.57 5.24
CA GLN A 248 -14.87 6.45 5.61
C GLN A 248 -15.46 5.05 5.32
N LEU A 249 -14.64 4.01 5.49
CA LEU A 249 -15.03 2.61 5.36
C LEU A 249 -15.03 1.91 6.74
N PRO A 250 -15.80 0.81 6.87
CA PRO A 250 -15.78 0.00 8.10
C PRO A 250 -14.41 -0.68 8.29
N PRO A 251 -14.16 -1.26 9.47
CA PRO A 251 -12.92 -2.00 9.75
C PRO A 251 -12.68 -3.12 8.73
N TRP A 252 -11.41 -3.51 8.53
CA TRP A 252 -11.00 -4.46 7.48
C TRP A 252 -11.80 -5.77 7.39
N ASN A 253 -12.27 -6.30 8.51
CA ASN A 253 -13.05 -7.54 8.59
C ASN A 253 -14.51 -7.38 8.12
N GLU A 254 -14.97 -6.16 7.91
CA GLU A 254 -16.34 -5.79 7.53
C GLU A 254 -16.41 -5.13 6.14
N ILE A 255 -15.29 -5.02 5.42
CA ILE A 255 -15.26 -4.44 4.07
C ILE A 255 -15.53 -5.53 3.02
N ASP A 256 -16.55 -5.29 2.19
CA ASP A 256 -16.92 -6.12 1.03
C ASP A 256 -16.11 -5.80 -0.26
#